data_AF-A0A8H3T5P1-F1
#
_entry.id   AF-A0A8H3T5P1-F1
#
_cell.length_a   1.000
_cell.length_b   1.000
_cell.length_c   1.000
_cell.angle_alpha   90.00
_cell.angle_beta   90.00
_cell.angle_gamma   90.00
#
_symmetry.space_group_name_H-M   'P 1'
#
loop_
_entity.id
_entity.type
_entity.pdbx_description
1 polymer ?
#
loop_
_entity_poly.entity_id
_entity_poly.type
_entity_poly.pdbx_seq_one_letter_code
_entity_poly.pdbx_strand_id
1 'polypeptide(L)'
;MGVKRSFETLIEDCREDARLRVAQTNVVSRHLRRIFTATKAFKHSVLADHDLETLGIKLFELDLQGACSDVQQSFYHPLPKAELPEINWDNVHFSKWHEGRAEESLRVCLTLQSVSGRVFAAWFRDRKPQPWVHRQCYRANPRIASGEHTPDVPYSWQTIGEMEADSLDIPHCIFQMYNYADPEEPLRRSEVLPIVGFMRWRLNRFNYINHRTFPVLVVSIFRSQARILQAYHDGEYLRISKSKFIDFTENCRENYELFVRWIYSIPCGDTQAPLAIKGEELSQRSYEQIEKGFRHLARQAEAYHKRKKMEE
;
A
#
# COMPACT_ATOMS: atom_id res chain seq x y z
N MET A 1 -40.95 0.76 21.28
CA MET A 1 -41.05 0.97 19.82
C MET A 1 -40.01 1.93 19.24
N GLY A 2 -39.48 2.92 19.99
CA GLY A 2 -38.47 3.87 19.46
C GLY A 2 -37.10 3.28 19.10
N VAL A 3 -36.60 2.30 19.86
CA VAL A 3 -35.26 1.69 19.65
C VAL A 3 -35.20 0.85 18.36
N LYS A 4 -36.28 0.12 18.03
CA LYS A 4 -36.32 -0.74 16.84
C LYS A 4 -36.32 0.07 15.54
N ARG A 5 -37.02 1.21 15.54
CA ARG A 5 -37.02 2.18 14.42
C ARG A 5 -35.63 2.77 14.18
N SER A 6 -34.89 3.08 15.26
CA SER A 6 -33.51 3.60 15.13
C SER A 6 -32.50 2.61 14.54
N PHE A 7 -32.69 1.31 14.80
CA PHE A 7 -31.80 0.27 14.29
C PHE A 7 -32.07 -0.06 12.81
N GLU A 8 -33.33 -0.09 12.41
CA GLU A 8 -33.71 -0.26 10.99
C GLU A 8 -33.21 0.90 10.13
N THR A 9 -33.31 2.15 10.64
CA THR A 9 -32.75 3.33 9.97
C THR A 9 -31.23 3.23 9.83
N LEU A 10 -30.51 2.85 10.90
CA LEU A 10 -29.05 2.68 10.84
C LEU A 10 -28.61 1.66 9.78
N ILE A 11 -29.32 0.53 9.67
CA ILE A 11 -29.02 -0.48 8.66
C ILE A 11 -29.21 0.06 7.25
N GLU A 12 -30.29 0.81 7.02
CA GLU A 12 -30.54 1.38 5.70
C GLU A 12 -29.51 2.45 5.33
N ASP A 13 -29.12 3.29 6.30
CA ASP A 13 -28.03 4.26 6.11
C ASP A 13 -26.71 3.57 5.73
N CYS A 14 -26.37 2.44 6.40
CA CYS A 14 -25.19 1.64 6.03
C CYS A 14 -25.28 1.07 4.61
N ARG A 15 -26.48 0.66 4.17
CA ARG A 15 -26.68 0.15 2.81
C ARG A 15 -26.52 1.24 1.77
N GLU A 16 -27.10 2.41 2.00
CA GLU A 16 -26.97 3.57 1.13
C GLU A 16 -25.51 4.04 1.05
N ASP A 17 -24.80 4.11 2.17
CA ASP A 17 -23.38 4.43 2.17
C ASP A 17 -22.57 3.40 1.38
N ALA A 18 -22.84 2.10 1.57
CA ALA A 18 -22.17 1.05 0.81
C ALA A 18 -22.45 1.13 -0.70
N ARG A 19 -23.69 1.47 -1.10
CA ARG A 19 -24.06 1.70 -2.51
C ARG A 19 -23.27 2.88 -3.07
N LEU A 20 -23.26 4.01 -2.37
CA LEU A 20 -22.49 5.19 -2.75
C LEU A 20 -20.99 4.85 -2.86
N ARG A 21 -20.43 4.15 -1.88
CA ARG A 21 -19.04 3.71 -1.89
C ARG A 21 -18.75 2.86 -3.12
N VAL A 22 -19.56 1.84 -3.41
CA VAL A 22 -19.33 0.96 -4.58
C VAL A 22 -19.42 1.77 -5.88
N ALA A 23 -20.38 2.69 -5.98
CA ALA A 23 -20.52 3.56 -7.14
C ALA A 23 -19.29 4.44 -7.37
N GLN A 24 -18.73 5.06 -6.32
CA GLN A 24 -17.52 5.89 -6.41
C GLN A 24 -16.27 5.05 -6.68
N THR A 25 -16.11 3.96 -5.95
CA THR A 25 -14.92 3.11 -6.07
C THR A 25 -14.86 2.35 -7.40
N ASN A 26 -15.98 2.07 -8.07
CA ASN A 26 -15.96 1.52 -9.42
C ASN A 26 -15.36 2.50 -10.44
N VAL A 27 -15.61 3.80 -10.31
CA VAL A 27 -14.97 4.84 -11.13
C VAL A 27 -13.45 4.81 -10.92
N VAL A 28 -13.01 4.79 -9.67
CA VAL A 28 -11.58 4.65 -9.30
C VAL A 28 -10.98 3.35 -9.85
N SER A 29 -11.69 2.22 -9.72
CA SER A 29 -11.26 0.92 -10.24
C SER A 29 -11.04 0.96 -11.76
N ARG A 30 -11.89 1.68 -12.49
CA ARG A 30 -11.74 1.91 -13.93
C ARG A 30 -10.52 2.78 -14.25
N HIS A 31 -10.30 3.86 -13.50
CA HIS A 31 -9.10 4.70 -13.65
C HIS A 31 -7.83 3.89 -13.40
N LEU A 32 -7.74 3.16 -12.28
CA LEU A 32 -6.60 2.30 -11.96
C LEU A 32 -6.38 1.21 -13.02
N ARG A 33 -7.45 0.64 -13.61
CA ARG A 33 -7.34 -0.31 -14.72
C ARG A 33 -6.80 0.36 -15.98
N ARG A 34 -7.28 1.56 -16.33
CA ARG A 34 -6.77 2.34 -17.46
C ARG A 34 -5.28 2.64 -17.27
N ILE A 35 -4.89 3.13 -16.10
CA ILE A 35 -3.49 3.42 -15.75
C ILE A 35 -2.66 2.15 -15.89
N PHE A 36 -3.09 1.02 -15.31
CA PHE A 36 -2.38 -0.24 -15.42
C PHE A 36 -2.19 -0.68 -16.88
N THR A 37 -3.24 -0.66 -17.69
CA THR A 37 -3.18 -1.08 -19.11
C THR A 37 -2.29 -0.16 -19.93
N ALA A 38 -2.45 1.16 -19.80
CA ALA A 38 -1.64 2.14 -20.52
C ALA A 38 -0.16 2.08 -20.10
N THR A 39 0.09 2.03 -18.78
CA THR A 39 1.43 1.82 -18.23
C THR A 39 2.03 0.53 -18.75
N LYS A 40 1.27 -0.57 -18.88
CA LYS A 40 1.78 -1.83 -19.43
C LYS A 40 2.08 -1.74 -20.94
N ALA A 41 1.42 -0.86 -21.68
CA ALA A 41 1.58 -0.70 -23.13
C ALA A 41 2.79 0.19 -23.54
N PHE A 42 3.33 1.00 -22.63
CA PHE A 42 4.52 1.81 -22.92
C PHE A 42 5.71 0.94 -23.36
N LYS A 43 6.64 1.54 -24.13
CA LYS A 43 7.86 0.89 -24.63
C LYS A 43 9.14 1.40 -23.98
N HIS A 44 8.99 2.28 -23.01
CA HIS A 44 10.05 2.90 -22.22
C HIS A 44 9.77 2.67 -20.73
N SER A 45 10.80 2.68 -19.87
CA SER A 45 10.66 2.40 -18.42
C SER A 45 10.45 3.65 -17.57
N VAL A 46 11.03 4.78 -17.98
CA VAL A 46 10.88 6.10 -17.35
C VAL A 46 9.57 6.74 -17.80
N LEU A 47 8.82 7.35 -16.87
CA LEU A 47 7.63 8.13 -17.20
C LEU A 47 8.00 9.61 -17.28
N ALA A 48 7.81 10.21 -18.46
CA ALA A 48 7.95 11.65 -18.67
C ALA A 48 6.66 12.40 -18.27
N ASP A 49 6.72 13.73 -18.18
CA ASP A 49 5.57 14.56 -17.76
C ASP A 49 4.31 14.30 -18.60
N HIS A 50 4.48 14.18 -19.93
CA HIS A 50 3.38 13.80 -20.84
C HIS A 50 2.76 12.43 -20.49
N ASP A 51 3.56 11.46 -20.07
CA ASP A 51 3.05 10.15 -19.64
C ASP A 51 2.25 10.28 -18.34
N LEU A 52 2.74 11.07 -17.39
CA LEU A 52 2.04 11.34 -16.12
C LEU A 52 0.70 12.03 -16.36
N GLU A 53 0.66 13.04 -17.23
CA GLU A 53 -0.57 13.72 -17.65
C GLU A 53 -1.55 12.75 -18.31
N THR A 54 -1.08 11.95 -19.27
CA THR A 54 -1.88 10.95 -19.98
C THR A 54 -2.48 9.91 -19.04
N LEU A 55 -1.72 9.47 -18.03
CA LEU A 55 -2.17 8.50 -17.05
C LEU A 55 -3.11 9.13 -16.01
N GLY A 56 -3.06 10.45 -15.81
CA GLY A 56 -3.74 11.13 -14.71
C GLY A 56 -3.01 10.92 -13.38
N ILE A 57 -1.67 10.97 -13.41
CA ILE A 57 -0.80 10.87 -12.24
C ILE A 57 -0.33 12.26 -11.83
N LYS A 58 -0.46 12.60 -10.55
CA LYS A 58 0.13 13.81 -9.95
C LYS A 58 1.29 13.40 -9.05
N LEU A 59 2.47 13.94 -9.34
CA LEU A 59 3.71 13.61 -8.64
C LEU A 59 4.07 14.73 -7.65
N PHE A 60 4.49 14.36 -6.45
CA PHE A 60 4.89 15.27 -5.38
C PHE A 60 6.20 14.80 -4.75
N GLU A 61 6.91 15.74 -4.11
CA GLU A 61 8.07 15.41 -3.28
C GLU A 61 7.61 14.88 -1.92
N LEU A 62 8.28 13.84 -1.43
CA LEU A 62 8.08 13.29 -0.10
C LEU A 62 9.31 13.56 0.77
N ASP A 63 9.14 14.33 1.83
CA ASP A 63 10.14 14.46 2.88
C ASP A 63 10.09 13.24 3.81
N LEU A 64 11.23 12.58 3.96
CA LEU A 64 11.39 11.40 4.80
C LEU A 64 11.50 11.73 6.29
N GLN A 65 11.77 12.99 6.66
CA GLN A 65 11.85 13.42 8.05
C GLN A 65 10.48 13.79 8.65
N GLY A 66 9.45 13.89 7.82
CA GLY A 66 8.08 14.11 8.27
C GLY A 66 7.66 15.58 8.32
N ALA A 67 8.36 16.50 7.64
CA ALA A 67 7.77 17.81 7.37
C ALA A 67 6.59 17.62 6.41
N CYS A 68 5.38 17.80 6.93
CA CYS A 68 4.17 17.79 6.12
C CYS A 68 4.20 19.02 5.21
N SER A 69 4.08 18.82 3.89
CA SER A 69 3.66 19.93 3.04
C SER A 69 2.15 20.05 3.18
N ASP A 70 1.64 21.24 3.51
CA ASP A 70 0.19 21.52 3.63
C ASP A 70 -0.59 21.28 2.33
N VAL A 71 0.11 20.95 1.25
CA VAL A 71 -0.42 20.82 -0.11
C VAL A 71 -1.07 19.46 -0.36
N GLN A 72 -0.72 18.41 0.41
CA GLN A 72 -1.19 17.04 0.12
C GLN A 72 -1.61 16.28 1.38
N GLN A 73 -2.75 15.58 1.27
CA GLN A 73 -3.16 14.61 2.28
C GLN A 73 -2.16 13.45 2.34
N SER A 74 -1.55 13.26 3.50
CA SER A 74 -0.72 12.08 3.80
C SER A 74 -1.57 10.96 4.37
N PHE A 75 -1.16 9.73 4.07
CA PHE A 75 -1.74 8.50 4.63
C PHE A 75 -0.71 7.68 5.41
N TYR A 76 0.55 8.11 5.42
CA TYR A 76 1.62 7.47 6.19
C TYR A 76 2.53 8.52 6.80
N HIS A 77 2.82 8.38 8.09
CA HIS A 77 3.89 9.12 8.76
C HIS A 77 4.99 8.17 9.21
N PRO A 78 6.27 8.57 9.17
CA PRO A 78 7.33 7.71 9.68
C PRO A 78 7.09 7.48 11.17
N LEU A 79 7.34 6.26 11.64
CA LEU A 79 7.36 5.97 13.06
C LEU A 79 8.34 6.94 13.75
N PRO A 80 7.96 7.63 14.85
CA PRO A 80 8.88 8.48 15.58
C PRO A 80 10.12 7.70 16.00
N LYS A 81 11.31 8.33 15.94
CA LYS A 81 12.55 7.64 16.31
C LYS A 81 12.51 7.10 17.75
N ALA A 82 11.88 7.84 18.67
CA ALA A 82 11.69 7.44 20.06
C ALA A 82 10.78 6.21 20.24
N GLU A 83 9.99 5.84 19.24
CA GLU A 83 9.12 4.65 19.28
C GLU A 83 9.76 3.40 18.65
N LEU A 84 10.89 3.58 17.97
CA LEU A 84 11.68 2.48 17.43
C LEU A 84 12.41 1.78 18.59
N PRO A 85 12.27 0.45 18.73
CA PRO A 85 12.89 -0.26 19.83
C PRO A 85 14.40 -0.32 19.61
N GLU A 86 15.15 -0.29 20.70
CA GLU A 86 16.59 -0.51 20.62
C GLU A 86 16.88 -1.95 20.17
N ILE A 87 17.75 -2.08 19.17
CA ILE A 87 18.20 -3.37 18.67
C ILE A 87 19.72 -3.50 18.83
N ASN A 88 20.18 -4.72 19.12
CA ASN A 88 21.60 -5.03 19.06
C ASN A 88 22.03 -5.18 17.59
N TRP A 89 22.76 -4.17 17.08
CA TRP A 89 23.27 -4.11 15.72
C TRP A 89 24.32 -5.18 15.38
N ASP A 90 25.01 -5.75 16.36
CA ASP A 90 25.97 -6.84 16.13
C ASP A 90 25.26 -8.13 15.69
N ASN A 91 23.95 -8.22 15.97
CA ASN A 91 23.11 -9.32 15.52
C ASN A 91 22.46 -9.04 14.15
N VAL A 92 22.62 -7.85 13.56
CA VAL A 92 22.08 -7.57 12.22
C VAL A 92 22.96 -8.27 11.18
N HIS A 93 22.33 -9.06 10.31
CA HIS A 93 23.04 -9.70 9.21
C HIS A 93 23.14 -8.72 8.04
N PHE A 94 24.32 -8.15 7.85
CA PHE A 94 24.67 -7.37 6.67
C PHE A 94 25.08 -8.30 5.54
N SER A 95 24.26 -8.40 4.50
CA SER A 95 24.56 -9.26 3.35
C SER A 95 25.84 -8.79 2.64
N LYS A 96 26.72 -9.74 2.29
CA LYS A 96 27.98 -9.45 1.61
C LYS A 96 27.74 -8.99 0.18
N TRP A 97 28.64 -8.13 -0.29
CA TRP A 97 28.59 -7.48 -1.60
C TRP A 97 29.25 -8.34 -2.68
N HIS A 98 28.60 -8.41 -3.84
CA HIS A 98 29.19 -8.77 -5.13
C HIS A 98 28.69 -7.74 -6.15
N GLU A 99 29.59 -7.22 -6.99
CA GLU A 99 29.20 -6.30 -8.06
C GLU A 99 28.21 -6.99 -9.00
N GLY A 100 27.04 -6.39 -9.21
CA GLY A 100 25.99 -7.01 -10.01
C GLY A 100 24.62 -6.35 -9.80
N ARG A 101 23.88 -6.18 -10.90
CA ARG A 101 22.58 -5.47 -10.89
C ARG A 101 21.56 -6.13 -9.96
N ALA A 102 21.49 -7.46 -9.98
CA ALA A 102 20.54 -8.20 -9.17
C ALA A 102 21.01 -8.30 -7.70
N GLU A 103 22.30 -8.61 -7.53
CA GLU A 103 22.98 -8.82 -6.26
C GLU A 103 22.91 -7.58 -5.36
N GLU A 104 23.10 -6.39 -5.94
CA GLU A 104 23.02 -5.13 -5.19
C GLU A 104 21.64 -4.88 -4.60
N SER A 105 20.60 -5.03 -5.42
CA SER A 105 19.21 -4.79 -4.99
C SER A 105 18.76 -5.82 -3.94
N LEU A 106 19.19 -7.08 -4.10
CA LEU A 106 18.96 -8.13 -3.12
C LEU A 106 19.70 -7.87 -1.81
N ARG A 107 20.94 -7.37 -1.84
CA ARG A 107 21.69 -7.03 -0.63
C ARG A 107 20.95 -5.98 0.21
N VAL A 108 20.50 -4.88 -0.41
CA VAL A 108 19.75 -3.83 0.30
C VAL A 108 18.48 -4.41 0.90
N CYS A 109 17.74 -5.19 0.12
CA CYS A 109 16.52 -5.85 0.57
C CYS A 109 16.77 -6.79 1.77
N LEU A 110 17.73 -7.72 1.66
CA LEU A 110 18.02 -8.72 2.70
C LEU A 110 18.51 -8.05 3.98
N THR A 111 19.32 -7.00 3.87
CA THR A 111 19.78 -6.24 5.03
C THR A 111 18.61 -5.51 5.69
N LEU A 112 17.74 -4.87 4.91
CA LEU A 112 16.53 -4.21 5.42
C LEU A 112 15.58 -5.22 6.10
N GLN A 113 15.43 -6.42 5.53
CA GLN A 113 14.69 -7.53 6.17
C GLN A 113 15.34 -7.97 7.48
N SER A 114 16.68 -8.03 7.54
CA SER A 114 17.39 -8.37 8.78
C SER A 114 17.12 -7.35 9.88
N VAL A 115 17.26 -6.06 9.59
CA VAL A 115 16.98 -4.97 10.54
C VAL A 115 15.50 -4.98 10.95
N SER A 116 14.59 -5.07 9.99
CA SER A 116 13.14 -5.16 10.24
C SER A 116 12.79 -6.35 11.13
N GLY A 117 13.41 -7.51 10.91
CA GLY A 117 13.23 -8.69 11.74
C GLY A 117 13.72 -8.52 13.17
N ARG A 118 14.84 -7.79 13.38
CA ARG A 118 15.34 -7.46 14.72
C ARG A 118 14.39 -6.52 15.47
N VAL A 119 13.87 -5.51 14.78
CA VAL A 119 12.89 -4.56 15.33
C VAL A 119 11.58 -5.27 15.69
N PHE A 120 11.05 -6.10 14.78
CA PHE A 120 9.86 -6.90 15.06
C PHE A 120 10.05 -7.83 16.26
N ALA A 121 11.20 -8.51 16.34
CA ALA A 121 11.51 -9.38 17.47
C ALA A 121 11.61 -8.63 18.80
N ALA A 122 12.11 -7.38 18.79
CA ALA A 122 12.15 -6.55 19.98
C ALA A 122 10.73 -6.22 20.48
N TRP A 123 9.84 -5.73 19.60
CA TRP A 123 8.44 -5.49 19.97
C TRP A 123 7.71 -6.73 20.45
N PHE A 124 7.99 -7.88 19.83
CA PHE A 124 7.40 -9.14 20.27
C PHE A 124 7.81 -9.49 21.70
N ARG A 125 9.08 -9.32 22.07
CA ARG A 125 9.56 -9.54 23.45
C ARG A 125 8.90 -8.58 24.44
N ASP A 126 8.76 -7.32 24.05
CA ASP A 126 8.18 -6.27 24.90
C ASP A 126 6.64 -6.30 24.91
N ARG A 127 6.03 -7.25 24.18
CA ARG A 127 4.57 -7.36 24.00
C ARG A 127 3.93 -6.05 23.50
N LYS A 128 4.68 -5.25 22.74
CA LYS A 128 4.16 -4.02 22.11
C LYS A 128 3.38 -4.42 20.86
N PRO A 129 2.05 -4.22 20.81
CA PRO A 129 1.27 -4.55 19.62
C PRO A 129 1.71 -3.67 18.44
N GLN A 130 1.78 -4.26 17.27
CA GLN A 130 2.07 -3.55 16.02
C GLN A 130 0.85 -3.62 15.11
N PRO A 131 0.48 -2.51 14.45
CA PRO A 131 -0.64 -2.53 13.52
C PRO A 131 -0.33 -3.40 12.31
N TRP A 132 0.95 -3.51 11.92
CA TRP A 132 1.38 -4.20 10.71
C TRP A 132 1.63 -5.70 10.92
N VAL A 133 1.11 -6.50 10.01
CA VAL A 133 1.34 -7.93 9.91
C VAL A 133 1.89 -8.31 8.55
N HIS A 134 2.87 -9.21 8.54
CA HIS A 134 3.41 -9.79 7.30
C HIS A 134 2.40 -10.79 6.74
N ARG A 135 1.60 -10.36 5.77
CA ARG A 135 0.62 -11.19 5.05
C ARG A 135 0.60 -10.77 3.59
N GLN A 136 0.25 -11.71 2.71
CA GLN A 136 0.05 -11.40 1.29
C GLN A 136 -1.15 -10.46 1.13
N CYS A 137 -0.83 -9.20 0.87
CA CYS A 137 -1.73 -8.09 0.57
C CYS A 137 -2.26 -8.16 -0.86
N TYR A 138 -1.58 -8.84 -1.77
CA TYR A 138 -2.02 -9.02 -3.14
C TYR A 138 -2.13 -10.50 -3.50
N ARG A 139 -3.36 -10.95 -3.76
CA ARG A 139 -3.67 -12.36 -4.05
C ARG A 139 -4.32 -12.58 -5.41
N ALA A 140 -4.25 -11.61 -6.33
CA ALA A 140 -4.79 -11.78 -7.67
C ALA A 140 -3.86 -12.61 -8.56
N ASN A 141 -4.46 -13.30 -9.53
CA ASN A 141 -3.78 -14.12 -10.53
C ASN A 141 -3.97 -13.50 -11.94
N PRO A 142 -2.90 -13.28 -12.74
CA PRO A 142 -1.49 -13.43 -12.39
C PRO A 142 -1.06 -12.44 -11.31
N ARG A 143 -0.04 -12.80 -10.53
CA ARG A 143 0.61 -11.86 -9.61
C ARG A 143 1.22 -10.73 -10.44
N ILE A 144 1.27 -9.51 -9.89
CA ILE A 144 1.82 -8.35 -10.61
C ILE A 144 3.33 -8.48 -10.87
N ALA A 145 4.01 -9.45 -10.25
CA ALA A 145 5.43 -9.68 -10.42
C ALA A 145 5.79 -10.37 -11.75
N SER A 146 6.08 -9.59 -12.79
CA SER A 146 7.13 -9.91 -13.79
C SER A 146 7.14 -8.91 -14.95
N GLY A 147 8.23 -8.15 -15.07
CA GLY A 147 8.74 -7.67 -16.36
C GLY A 147 8.71 -6.16 -16.58
N GLU A 148 9.88 -5.56 -16.84
CA GLU A 148 9.98 -4.38 -17.69
C GLU A 148 9.90 -4.79 -19.17
N HIS A 149 9.38 -3.90 -20.02
CA HIS A 149 9.38 -4.09 -21.47
C HIS A 149 10.55 -3.32 -22.08
N THR A 150 11.55 -4.03 -22.60
CA THR A 150 12.49 -3.54 -23.62
C THR A 150 12.83 -4.67 -24.60
N PRO A 151 13.32 -4.35 -25.82
CA PRO A 151 13.57 -5.36 -26.86
C PRO A 151 14.80 -6.24 -26.60
N ASP A 152 15.72 -5.82 -25.71
CA ASP A 152 17.07 -6.40 -25.67
C ASP A 152 17.40 -7.11 -24.35
N VAL A 153 16.92 -6.63 -23.19
CA VAL A 153 17.00 -7.36 -21.91
C VAL A 153 15.93 -6.84 -20.93
N PRO A 154 14.95 -7.64 -20.47
CA PRO A 154 13.98 -7.16 -19.49
C PRO A 154 14.65 -7.10 -18.13
N TYR A 155 14.93 -5.90 -17.62
CA TYR A 155 15.17 -5.76 -16.18
C TYR A 155 13.94 -6.35 -15.47
N SER A 156 14.19 -7.30 -14.58
CA SER A 156 13.13 -7.85 -13.76
C SER A 156 12.99 -7.04 -12.49
N TRP A 157 11.75 -6.93 -12.05
CA TRP A 157 11.39 -6.38 -10.77
C TRP A 157 10.41 -7.32 -10.11
N GLN A 158 10.40 -7.30 -8.78
CA GLN A 158 9.54 -8.17 -7.98
C GLN A 158 9.07 -7.44 -6.73
N THR A 159 7.78 -7.60 -6.42
CA THR A 159 7.21 -7.18 -5.14
C THR A 159 7.43 -8.26 -4.09
N ILE A 160 7.83 -7.84 -2.89
CA ILE A 160 8.16 -8.68 -1.74
C ILE A 160 7.81 -7.92 -0.45
N GLY A 161 7.97 -8.57 0.71
CA GLY A 161 7.80 -7.89 2.00
C GLY A 161 6.44 -7.23 2.18
N GLU A 162 5.38 -7.85 1.65
CA GLU A 162 4.01 -7.35 1.74
C GLU A 162 3.56 -7.30 3.21
N MET A 163 3.01 -6.16 3.62
CA MET A 163 2.48 -5.92 4.97
C MET A 163 1.11 -5.24 4.87
N GLU A 164 0.17 -5.71 5.67
CA GLU A 164 -1.14 -5.09 5.86
C GLU A 164 -1.38 -4.80 7.32
N ALA A 165 -2.33 -3.93 7.61
CA ALA A 165 -2.78 -3.76 8.97
C ALA A 165 -3.59 -4.98 9.45
N ASP A 166 -3.49 -5.31 10.73
CA ASP A 166 -4.27 -6.41 11.33
C ASP A 166 -5.75 -6.04 11.57
N SER A 167 -6.09 -4.75 11.44
CA SER A 167 -7.48 -4.26 11.47
C SER A 167 -7.99 -3.92 10.07
N LEU A 168 -9.26 -4.27 9.80
CA LEU A 168 -9.95 -3.86 8.58
C LEU A 168 -10.25 -2.36 8.53
N ASP A 169 -10.19 -1.65 9.67
CA ASP A 169 -10.36 -0.19 9.74
C ASP A 169 -9.17 0.58 9.16
N ILE A 170 -8.08 -0.13 8.83
CA ILE A 170 -6.85 0.43 8.30
C ILE A 170 -6.62 -0.21 6.92
N PRO A 171 -7.12 0.40 5.82
CA PRO A 171 -7.07 -0.20 4.48
C PRO A 171 -5.67 -0.13 3.84
N HIS A 172 -4.71 0.47 4.54
CA HIS A 172 -3.34 0.69 4.13
C HIS A 172 -2.60 -0.62 3.84
N CYS A 173 -1.64 -0.57 2.92
CA CYS A 173 -0.67 -1.64 2.75
C CYS A 173 0.68 -1.14 2.31
N ILE A 174 1.68 -1.93 2.67
CA ILE A 174 3.07 -1.68 2.38
C ILE A 174 3.60 -2.84 1.57
N PHE A 175 4.46 -2.56 0.60
CA PHE A 175 5.31 -3.59 0.01
C PHE A 175 6.68 -3.02 -0.30
N GLN A 176 7.65 -3.91 -0.41
CA GLN A 176 8.96 -3.59 -0.94
C GLN A 176 9.02 -4.10 -2.37
N MET A 177 9.82 -3.46 -3.20
CA MET A 177 10.17 -3.98 -4.51
C MET A 177 11.66 -3.75 -4.75
N TYR A 178 12.27 -4.71 -5.45
CA TYR A 178 13.57 -4.49 -6.04
C TYR A 178 13.47 -4.50 -7.56
N ASN A 179 14.34 -3.72 -8.18
CA ASN A 179 14.48 -3.57 -9.61
C ASN A 179 15.97 -3.64 -9.97
N TYR A 180 16.28 -4.31 -11.08
CA TYR A 180 17.64 -4.49 -11.60
C TYR A 180 18.07 -3.36 -12.55
N ALA A 181 17.17 -2.43 -12.87
CA ALA A 181 17.48 -1.21 -13.59
C ALA A 181 18.33 -0.25 -12.72
N ASP A 182 19.03 0.68 -13.39
CA ASP A 182 19.75 1.73 -12.69
C ASP A 182 18.77 2.73 -12.03
N PRO A 183 19.13 3.31 -10.87
CA PRO A 183 18.31 4.33 -10.23
C PRO A 183 18.25 5.58 -11.11
N GLU A 184 17.03 6.02 -11.42
CA GLU A 184 16.77 7.27 -12.16
C GLU A 184 15.67 8.04 -11.44
N GLU A 185 15.84 9.35 -11.29
CA GLU A 185 14.91 10.13 -10.47
C GLU A 185 13.46 10.20 -10.96
N PRO A 186 13.18 10.22 -12.27
CA PRO A 186 11.81 10.09 -12.76
C PRO A 186 11.06 8.86 -12.22
N LEU A 187 9.73 8.93 -12.26
CA LEU A 187 8.89 7.81 -11.84
C LEU A 187 9.02 6.64 -12.83
N ARG A 188 9.10 5.40 -12.34
CA ARG A 188 9.24 4.21 -13.19
C ARG A 188 7.92 3.47 -13.33
N ARG A 189 7.72 2.83 -14.49
CA ARG A 189 6.59 1.92 -14.72
C ARG A 189 6.53 0.77 -13.72
N SER A 190 7.69 0.24 -13.35
CA SER A 190 7.84 -0.84 -12.37
C SER A 190 7.36 -0.44 -10.98
N GLU A 191 7.30 0.87 -10.66
CA GLU A 191 6.70 1.38 -9.42
C GLU A 191 5.18 1.56 -9.58
N VAL A 192 4.73 2.10 -10.71
CA VAL A 192 3.30 2.37 -10.95
C VAL A 192 2.46 1.10 -11.05
N LEU A 193 2.94 0.08 -11.79
CA LEU A 193 2.21 -1.18 -12.01
C LEU A 193 1.79 -1.89 -10.71
N PRO A 194 2.70 -2.13 -9.73
CA PRO A 194 2.30 -2.71 -8.46
C PRO A 194 1.45 -1.76 -7.62
N ILE A 195 1.71 -0.45 -7.60
CA ILE A 195 0.87 0.52 -6.87
C ILE A 195 -0.60 0.38 -7.28
N VAL A 196 -0.91 0.54 -8.58
CA VAL A 196 -2.31 0.51 -9.05
C VAL A 196 -2.93 -0.87 -8.91
N GLY A 197 -2.12 -1.92 -9.01
CA GLY A 197 -2.59 -3.28 -8.89
C GLY A 197 -2.95 -3.66 -7.45
N PHE A 198 -2.14 -3.28 -6.47
CA PHE A 198 -2.45 -3.45 -5.04
C PHE A 198 -3.70 -2.65 -4.64
N MET A 199 -3.77 -1.37 -5.05
CA MET A 199 -4.97 -0.54 -4.83
C MET A 199 -6.23 -1.18 -5.39
N ARG A 200 -6.18 -1.62 -6.66
CA ARG A 200 -7.35 -2.22 -7.33
C ARG A 200 -7.78 -3.52 -6.66
N TRP A 201 -6.84 -4.34 -6.20
CA TRP A 201 -7.20 -5.56 -5.48
C TRP A 201 -7.93 -5.25 -4.18
N ARG A 202 -7.41 -4.31 -3.38
CA ARG A 202 -8.01 -3.94 -2.08
C ARG A 202 -9.38 -3.31 -2.25
N LEU A 203 -9.53 -2.43 -3.23
CA LEU A 203 -10.78 -1.75 -3.56
C LEU A 203 -11.93 -2.74 -3.83
N ASN A 204 -11.62 -3.90 -4.41
CA ASN A 204 -12.58 -4.96 -4.73
C ASN A 204 -12.89 -5.90 -3.55
N ARG A 205 -12.29 -5.71 -2.37
CA ARG A 205 -12.56 -6.54 -1.19
C ARG A 205 -13.72 -5.95 -0.39
N PHE A 206 -14.80 -6.72 -0.26
CA PHE A 206 -15.98 -6.30 0.51
C PHE A 206 -15.69 -6.07 1.99
N ASN A 207 -14.65 -6.69 2.56
CA ASN A 207 -14.24 -6.45 3.95
C ASN A 207 -13.84 -4.99 4.21
N TYR A 208 -13.48 -4.23 3.17
CA TYR A 208 -13.16 -2.80 3.26
C TYR A 208 -14.30 -1.93 2.70
N ILE A 209 -15.56 -2.34 2.89
CA ILE A 209 -16.72 -1.61 2.36
C ILE A 209 -16.82 -0.18 2.94
N ASN A 210 -16.34 0.03 4.17
CA ASN A 210 -16.32 1.35 4.82
C ASN A 210 -15.26 2.30 4.22
N HIS A 211 -14.32 1.78 3.44
CA HIS A 211 -13.21 2.56 2.89
C HIS A 211 -13.41 2.85 1.41
N ARG A 212 -13.09 4.08 1.03
CA ARG A 212 -13.10 4.60 -0.34
C ARG A 212 -11.69 4.85 -0.86
N THR A 213 -10.76 5.19 0.02
CA THR A 213 -9.34 5.39 -0.30
C THR A 213 -8.52 4.21 0.18
N PHE A 214 -7.60 3.72 -0.66
CA PHE A 214 -6.75 2.57 -0.39
C PHE A 214 -5.27 2.95 -0.55
N PRO A 215 -4.66 3.55 0.48
CA PRO A 215 -3.30 4.05 0.39
C PRO A 215 -2.29 2.90 0.27
N VAL A 216 -1.19 3.15 -0.45
CA VAL A 216 -0.10 2.19 -0.64
C VAL A 216 1.22 2.89 -0.36
N LEU A 217 2.06 2.28 0.48
CA LEU A 217 3.46 2.67 0.66
C LEU A 217 4.38 1.66 -0.02
N VAL A 218 5.39 2.17 -0.72
CA VAL A 218 6.35 1.36 -1.46
C VAL A 218 7.76 1.72 -1.02
N VAL A 219 8.53 0.69 -0.62
CA VAL A 219 9.99 0.78 -0.56
C VAL A 219 10.54 0.30 -1.89
N SER A 220 11.05 1.22 -2.69
CA SER A 220 11.48 0.98 -4.07
C SER A 220 13.00 0.95 -4.14
N ILE A 221 13.57 -0.22 -4.40
CA ILE A 221 15.00 -0.49 -4.37
C ILE A 221 15.50 -0.67 -5.80
N PHE A 222 16.43 0.19 -6.23
CA PHE A 222 17.14 0.13 -7.51
C PHE A 222 18.63 -0.04 -7.22
N ARG A 223 19.17 -1.23 -7.50
CA ARG A 223 20.56 -1.56 -7.15
C ARG A 223 20.86 -1.23 -5.68
N SER A 224 21.92 -0.48 -5.40
CA SER A 224 22.31 -0.04 -4.05
C SER A 224 21.61 1.25 -3.60
N GLN A 225 20.55 1.70 -4.27
CA GLN A 225 19.79 2.89 -3.87
C GLN A 225 18.33 2.53 -3.61
N ALA A 226 17.69 3.22 -2.68
CA ALA A 226 16.27 3.04 -2.43
C ALA A 226 15.55 4.37 -2.20
N ARG A 227 14.26 4.40 -2.50
CA ARG A 227 13.37 5.53 -2.20
C ARG A 227 12.03 5.03 -1.68
N ILE A 228 11.28 5.95 -1.08
CA ILE A 228 9.94 5.65 -0.56
C ILE A 228 8.92 6.37 -1.42
N LEU A 229 7.85 5.66 -1.76
CA LEU A 229 6.69 6.23 -2.41
C LEU A 229 5.48 6.03 -1.54
N GLN A 230 4.62 7.03 -1.50
CA GLN A 230 3.26 6.91 -0.99
C GLN A 230 2.31 7.20 -2.13
N ALA A 231 1.25 6.43 -2.24
CA ALA A 231 0.27 6.61 -3.29
C ALA A 231 -1.16 6.44 -2.76
N TYR A 232 -2.07 7.22 -3.30
CA TYR A 232 -3.51 7.05 -3.15
C TYR A 232 -4.24 7.63 -4.37
N HIS A 233 -5.51 7.26 -4.55
CA HIS A 233 -6.35 7.82 -5.60
C HIS A 233 -7.41 8.71 -4.95
N ASP A 234 -7.50 9.98 -5.35
CA ASP A 234 -8.41 10.97 -4.76
C ASP A 234 -9.81 10.99 -5.41
N GLY A 235 -9.97 10.24 -6.50
CA GLY A 235 -11.19 10.14 -7.30
C GLY A 235 -10.98 10.63 -8.73
N GLU A 236 -10.07 11.60 -8.91
CA GLU A 236 -9.73 12.18 -10.20
C GLU A 236 -8.34 11.72 -10.66
N TYR A 237 -7.34 11.84 -9.79
CA TYR A 237 -5.95 11.54 -10.06
C TYR A 237 -5.40 10.42 -9.15
N LEU A 238 -4.43 9.68 -9.69
CA LEU A 238 -3.51 8.89 -8.87
C LEU A 238 -2.42 9.84 -8.34
N ARG A 239 -2.44 10.11 -7.03
CA ARG A 239 -1.44 10.94 -6.39
C ARG A 239 -0.30 10.08 -5.87
N ILE A 240 0.93 10.44 -6.23
CA ILE A 240 2.14 9.74 -5.81
C ILE A 240 3.11 10.77 -5.24
N SER A 241 3.52 10.57 -4.00
CA SER A 241 4.61 11.32 -3.38
C SER A 241 5.83 10.41 -3.36
N LYS A 242 6.98 10.88 -3.86
CA LYS A 242 8.23 10.10 -3.85
C LYS A 242 9.36 10.87 -3.18
N SER A 243 10.18 10.16 -2.42
CA SER A 243 11.42 10.72 -1.91
C SER A 243 12.49 10.75 -3.00
N LYS A 244 13.58 11.47 -2.74
CA LYS A 244 14.84 11.25 -3.45
C LYS A 244 15.40 9.87 -3.11
N PHE A 245 16.29 9.37 -3.95
CA PHE A 245 17.05 8.16 -3.64
C PHE A 245 18.01 8.38 -2.46
N ILE A 246 18.04 7.40 -1.57
CA ILE A 246 19.03 7.27 -0.51
C ILE A 246 20.01 6.17 -0.93
N ASP A 247 21.29 6.46 -0.76
CA ASP A 247 22.37 5.54 -1.09
C ASP A 247 22.59 4.52 0.04
N PHE A 248 22.60 3.25 -0.32
CA PHE A 248 22.90 2.11 0.54
C PHE A 248 24.18 1.41 0.11
N THR A 249 24.97 1.98 -0.81
CA THR A 249 26.28 1.43 -1.23
C THR A 249 27.12 1.05 -0.02
N GLU A 250 27.16 1.93 0.98
CA GLU A 250 27.65 1.61 2.32
C GLU A 250 26.51 1.21 3.26
N ASN A 251 26.78 0.24 4.15
CA ASN A 251 25.81 -0.19 5.16
C ASN A 251 25.70 0.85 6.29
N CYS A 252 24.96 1.92 6.04
CA CYS A 252 24.68 2.99 7.01
C CYS A 252 23.47 2.64 7.88
N ARG A 253 23.67 2.60 9.21
CA ARG A 253 22.63 2.24 10.19
C ARG A 253 21.46 3.22 10.14
N GLU A 254 21.76 4.51 10.03
CA GLU A 254 20.79 5.60 10.00
C GLU A 254 19.84 5.48 8.80
N ASN A 255 20.36 5.04 7.64
CA ASN A 255 19.55 4.80 6.44
C ASN A 255 18.59 3.62 6.64
N TYR A 256 19.06 2.53 7.26
CA TYR A 256 18.19 1.38 7.58
C TYR A 256 17.16 1.74 8.65
N GLU A 257 17.53 2.48 9.71
CA GLU A 257 16.59 2.97 10.71
C GLU A 257 15.50 3.83 10.06
N LEU A 258 15.87 4.74 9.17
CA LEU A 258 14.92 5.58 8.45
C LEU A 258 13.90 4.76 7.66
N PHE A 259 14.36 3.78 6.87
CA PHE A 259 13.45 2.95 6.08
C PHE A 259 12.58 2.04 6.95
N VAL A 260 13.12 1.51 8.05
CA VAL A 260 12.32 0.70 8.99
C VAL A 260 11.24 1.54 9.68
N ARG A 261 11.52 2.81 10.02
CA ARG A 261 10.50 3.73 10.53
C ARG A 261 9.34 3.92 9.54
N TRP A 262 9.62 3.88 8.24
CA TRP A 262 8.59 3.95 7.21
C TRP A 262 7.88 2.61 6.93
N ILE A 263 8.59 1.48 7.01
CA ILE A 263 8.00 0.14 6.94
C ILE A 263 7.00 -0.08 8.09
N TYR A 264 7.30 0.44 9.27
CA TYR A 264 6.40 0.44 10.43
C TYR A 264 5.74 1.80 10.65
N SER A 265 5.46 2.52 9.57
CA SER A 265 4.83 3.85 9.60
C SER A 265 3.51 3.85 10.37
N ILE A 266 3.12 5.03 10.82
CA ILE A 266 1.81 5.26 11.43
C ILE A 266 0.81 5.51 10.28
N PRO A 267 -0.21 4.64 10.10
CA PRO A 267 -1.28 4.91 9.14
C PRO A 267 -2.08 6.12 9.60
N CYS A 268 -2.35 7.06 8.70
CA CYS A 268 -3.07 8.29 8.98
C CYS A 268 -4.02 8.66 7.83
N GLY A 269 -4.71 9.80 7.94
CA GLY A 269 -5.66 10.27 6.93
C GLY A 269 -7.02 9.57 6.98
N ASP A 270 -8.07 10.28 6.56
CA ASP A 270 -9.41 9.72 6.45
C ASP A 270 -9.55 8.92 5.15
N THR A 271 -9.80 7.61 5.30
CA THR A 271 -10.00 6.67 4.18
C THR A 271 -11.47 6.33 3.94
N GLN A 272 -12.37 6.76 4.83
CA GLN A 272 -13.81 6.53 4.76
C GLN A 272 -14.55 7.71 4.12
N ALA A 273 -13.95 8.91 4.16
CA ALA A 273 -14.45 10.13 3.54
C ALA A 273 -14.94 9.89 2.10
N PRO A 274 -16.13 10.42 1.75
CA PRO A 274 -16.61 10.43 0.37
C PRO A 274 -15.59 11.04 -0.58
N LEU A 275 -15.37 10.39 -1.72
CA LEU A 275 -14.54 10.95 -2.78
C LEU A 275 -15.31 12.09 -3.47
N ALA A 276 -14.61 13.15 -3.90
CA ALA A 276 -15.20 14.28 -4.61
C ALA A 276 -15.52 13.94 -6.08
N ILE A 277 -16.15 12.79 -6.31
CA ILE A 277 -16.54 12.28 -7.62
C ILE A 277 -17.97 11.76 -7.60
N LYS A 278 -18.64 11.91 -8.74
CA LYS A 278 -19.93 11.27 -8.97
C LYS A 278 -19.72 9.77 -9.15
N GLY A 279 -20.42 8.97 -8.35
CA GLY A 279 -20.45 7.52 -8.52
C GLY A 279 -21.16 7.11 -9.81
N GLU A 280 -20.84 5.92 -10.30
CA GLU A 280 -21.54 5.35 -11.46
C GLU A 280 -22.87 4.71 -11.07
N GLU A 281 -23.75 4.54 -12.05
CA GLU A 281 -24.97 3.77 -11.86
C GLU A 281 -24.63 2.28 -11.62
N LEU A 282 -25.18 1.73 -10.54
CA LEU A 282 -24.91 0.35 -10.15
C LEU A 282 -25.80 -0.62 -10.93
N SER A 283 -25.19 -1.68 -11.48
CA SER A 283 -25.94 -2.80 -12.05
C SER A 283 -26.70 -3.57 -10.97
N GLN A 284 -27.78 -4.26 -11.36
CA GLN A 284 -28.52 -5.18 -10.46
C GLN A 284 -27.59 -6.19 -9.77
N ARG A 285 -26.59 -6.69 -10.49
CA ARG A 285 -25.57 -7.61 -9.94
C ARG A 285 -24.77 -6.97 -8.81
N SER A 286 -24.44 -5.68 -8.92
CA SER A 286 -23.71 -4.94 -7.88
C SER A 286 -24.57 -4.83 -6.62
N TYR A 287 -25.86 -4.49 -6.75
CA TYR A 287 -26.79 -4.49 -5.62
C TYR A 287 -26.86 -5.85 -4.93
N GLU A 288 -27.02 -6.93 -5.69
CA GLU A 288 -27.05 -8.29 -5.14
C GLU A 288 -25.75 -8.66 -4.41
N GLN A 289 -24.59 -8.22 -4.92
CA GLN A 289 -23.30 -8.46 -4.28
C GLN A 289 -23.18 -7.70 -2.96
N ILE A 290 -23.65 -6.45 -2.91
CA ILE A 290 -23.68 -5.66 -1.67
C ILE A 290 -24.55 -6.37 -0.62
N GLU A 291 -25.76 -6.78 -0.99
CA GLU A 291 -26.66 -7.50 -0.07
C GLU A 291 -26.08 -8.85 0.40
N LYS A 292 -25.42 -9.59 -0.51
CA LYS A 292 -24.70 -10.83 -0.13
C LYS A 292 -23.58 -10.53 0.87
N GLY A 293 -22.84 -9.44 0.68
CA GLY A 293 -21.78 -9.00 1.57
C GLY A 293 -22.30 -8.65 2.97
N PHE A 294 -23.37 -7.86 3.08
CA PHE A 294 -24.00 -7.56 4.38
C PHE A 294 -24.49 -8.82 5.09
N ARG A 295 -25.13 -9.75 4.38
CA ARG A 295 -25.53 -11.05 4.95
C ARG A 295 -24.33 -11.85 5.47
N HIS A 296 -23.19 -11.78 4.80
CA HIS A 296 -21.97 -12.45 5.25
C HIS A 296 -21.43 -11.81 6.53
N LEU A 297 -21.34 -10.48 6.60
CA LEU A 297 -20.90 -9.75 7.79
C LEU A 297 -21.80 -10.02 9.00
N ALA A 298 -23.12 -10.02 8.81
CA ALA A 298 -24.07 -10.34 9.88
C ALA A 298 -23.83 -11.74 10.47
N ARG A 299 -23.62 -12.75 9.60
CA ARG A 299 -23.31 -14.13 10.05
C ARG A 299 -21.98 -14.20 10.81
N GLN A 300 -20.97 -13.45 10.37
CA GLN A 300 -19.68 -13.40 11.08
C GLN A 300 -19.82 -12.77 12.47
N ALA A 301 -20.56 -11.68 12.59
CA ALA A 301 -20.84 -11.02 13.87
C ALA A 301 -21.59 -11.95 14.83
N GLU A 302 -22.62 -12.66 14.35
CA GLU A 302 -23.34 -13.67 15.16
C GLU A 302 -22.42 -14.79 15.64
N ALA A 303 -21.57 -15.32 14.76
CA ALA A 303 -20.61 -16.37 15.10
C ALA A 303 -19.55 -15.90 16.10
N TYR A 304 -19.13 -14.64 16.03
CA TYR A 304 -18.23 -14.04 17.00
C TYR A 304 -18.89 -13.92 18.38
N HIS A 305 -20.11 -13.37 18.46
CA HIS A 305 -20.85 -13.26 19.72
C HIS A 305 -21.14 -14.63 20.36
N LYS A 306 -21.44 -15.66 19.55
CA LYS A 306 -21.61 -17.03 20.06
C LYS A 306 -20.32 -17.58 20.66
N ARG A 307 -19.16 -17.36 20.03
CA ARG A 307 -17.85 -17.79 20.55
C ARG A 307 -17.50 -17.10 21.86
N LYS A 308 -17.65 -15.77 21.90
CA LYS A 308 -17.36 -14.98 23.11
C LYS A 308 -18.22 -15.43 24.30
N LYS A 309 -19.51 -15.73 24.09
CA LYS A 309 -20.40 -16.27 25.12
C LYS A 309 -20.05 -17.69 25.61
N MET A 310 -19.25 -18.45 24.87
CA MET A 310 -18.77 -19.78 25.30
C MET A 310 -17.44 -19.70 26.05
N GLU A 311 -16.74 -18.57 25.97
CA GLU A 311 -15.47 -18.30 26.65
C GLU A 311 -15.67 -17.55 27.99
N GLU A 312 -16.88 -17.03 28.23
CA GLU A 312 -17.36 -16.43 29.49
C GLU A 312 -18.11 -17.46 30.34
#